data_AF-A0AA39MV67-F1
#
_entry.id   AF-A0AA39MV67-F1
#
_cell.length_a   1.000
_cell.length_b   1.000
_cell.length_c   1.000
_cell.angle_alpha   90.00
_cell.angle_beta   90.00
_cell.angle_gamma   90.00
#
_symmetry.space_group_name_H-M   'P 1'
#
loop_
_entity.id
_entity.type
_entity.pdbx_description
1 polymer ?
#
loop_
_entity_poly.entity_id
_entity_poly.type
_entity_poly.pdbx_seq_one_letter_code
_entity_poly.pdbx_strand_id
1 'polypeptide(L)'
;MKSLRLLDPLSRITLRPKSTAFVGLGRMGFEMAYNLFSKQHAQEGDAHFVVCDAVPERADEFCKNFLSQFPGAQIHTALTPDVAAMSSQTVITMLPSSPQVKQVYNEGIIPGMNALPPDVMRDSLAIDSTTLDVSVAQELASQLNNLGIQTVDAPVSGGVAGAKAGTLTFLVGGTESAFDRSYSILSLMGQRVIHCAKICNNLMLGVQQNLLRPKPWLLGKRLGLDPVVLSSVIGSSTGNCWSMSVNNPIYLRLATGDYEGGFATSLMLKVYARMVRVSPEREGKDFSSVYKFL
;
A
#
# COMPACT_ATOMS: atom_id res chain seq x y z
N MET A 1 -7.12 30.05 -6.46
CA MET A 1 -7.06 28.63 -6.89
C MET A 1 -8.06 28.41 -8.00
N LYS A 2 -7.63 27.98 -9.20
CA LYS A 2 -8.57 27.53 -10.24
C LYS A 2 -8.96 26.09 -9.91
N SER A 3 -10.21 25.86 -9.52
CA SER A 3 -10.78 24.52 -9.42
C SER A 3 -10.70 23.84 -10.80
N LEU A 4 -10.26 22.57 -10.84
CA LEU A 4 -10.11 21.77 -12.05
C LEU A 4 -11.42 21.65 -12.87
N ARG A 5 -12.59 21.97 -12.28
CA ARG A 5 -13.87 22.04 -12.98
C ARG A 5 -13.87 22.98 -14.19
N LEU A 6 -12.96 23.96 -14.26
CA LEU A 6 -12.93 24.98 -15.32
C LEU A 6 -11.95 24.70 -16.48
N LEU A 7 -11.23 23.57 -16.46
CA LEU A 7 -10.34 23.18 -17.56
C LEU A 7 -11.10 22.32 -18.60
N ASP A 8 -11.05 22.72 -19.87
CA ASP A 8 -11.61 22.00 -21.03
C ASP A 8 -11.08 20.55 -21.06
N PRO A 9 -11.92 19.53 -21.34
CA PRO A 9 -11.50 18.14 -21.56
C PRO A 9 -10.20 17.97 -22.38
N LEU A 10 -10.00 18.76 -23.45
CA LEU A 10 -8.80 18.69 -24.29
C LEU A 10 -7.54 19.20 -23.56
N SER A 11 -7.70 20.23 -22.71
CA SER A 11 -6.60 20.73 -21.87
C SER A 11 -6.21 19.74 -20.77
N ARG A 12 -7.15 18.92 -20.29
CA ARG A 12 -6.85 17.87 -19.30
C ARG A 12 -6.05 16.72 -19.91
N ILE A 13 -6.36 16.35 -21.16
CA ILE A 13 -5.65 15.26 -21.87
C ILE A 13 -4.20 15.68 -22.19
N THR A 14 -3.98 16.93 -22.56
CA THR A 14 -2.64 17.43 -22.95
C THR A 14 -1.67 17.58 -21.77
N LEU A 15 -2.16 17.90 -20.57
CA LEU A 15 -1.33 18.02 -19.36
C LEU A 15 -1.11 16.68 -18.63
N ARG A 16 -1.75 15.61 -19.12
CA ARG A 16 -1.79 14.31 -18.44
C ARG A 16 -0.46 13.55 -18.38
N PRO A 17 0.40 13.52 -19.41
CA PRO A 17 1.60 12.68 -19.44
C PRO A 17 2.68 12.95 -18.37
N LYS A 18 2.48 13.94 -17.50
CA LYS A 18 3.35 14.27 -16.34
C LYS A 18 2.55 14.63 -15.09
N SER A 19 1.28 14.18 -15.02
CA SER A 19 0.42 14.53 -13.90
C SER A 19 0.26 13.38 -12.90
N THR A 20 0.41 13.73 -11.63
CA THR A 20 0.28 12.80 -10.50
C THR A 20 -0.83 13.25 -9.56
N ALA A 21 -1.81 12.39 -9.34
CA ALA A 21 -2.86 12.57 -8.35
C ALA A 21 -2.49 11.88 -7.04
N PHE A 22 -2.79 12.53 -5.93
CA PHE A 22 -2.79 11.93 -4.61
C PHE A 22 -4.18 12.02 -3.98
N VAL A 23 -4.78 10.88 -3.68
CA VAL A 23 -6.13 10.74 -3.12
C VAL A 23 -6.04 10.23 -1.68
N GLY A 24 -6.48 11.06 -0.74
CA GLY A 24 -6.37 10.81 0.69
C GLY A 24 -5.18 11.54 1.32
N LEU A 25 -5.45 12.73 1.86
CA LEU A 25 -4.51 13.61 2.57
C LEU A 25 -4.66 13.47 4.09
N GLY A 26 -4.75 12.23 4.56
CA GLY A 26 -4.67 11.91 5.98
C GLY A 26 -3.26 12.14 6.55
N ARG A 27 -3.03 11.72 7.80
CA ARG A 27 -1.74 11.92 8.49
C ARG A 27 -0.54 11.35 7.72
N MET A 28 -0.72 10.21 7.05
CA MET A 28 0.30 9.61 6.20
C MET A 28 0.32 10.27 4.81
N GLY A 29 -0.85 10.36 4.17
CA GLY A 29 -0.98 10.82 2.80
C GLY A 29 -0.52 12.25 2.58
N PHE A 30 -0.73 13.15 3.54
CA PHE A 30 -0.22 14.53 3.49
C PHE A 30 1.31 14.56 3.36
N GLU A 31 2.02 13.87 4.25
CA GLU A 31 3.49 13.85 4.26
C GLU A 31 4.06 13.11 3.04
N MET A 32 3.39 12.04 2.60
CA MET A 32 3.74 11.29 1.40
C MET A 32 3.61 12.15 0.14
N ALA A 33 2.45 12.79 -0.06
CA ALA A 33 2.19 13.68 -1.19
C ALA A 33 3.17 14.85 -1.20
N TYR A 34 3.48 15.43 -0.04
CA TYR A 34 4.44 16.51 0.08
C TYR A 34 5.84 16.10 -0.39
N ASN A 35 6.35 14.96 0.09
CA ASN A 35 7.66 14.43 -0.31
C ASN A 35 7.71 14.04 -1.79
N LEU A 36 6.64 13.45 -2.30
CA LEU A 36 6.54 13.09 -3.71
C LEU A 36 6.58 14.34 -4.60
N PHE A 37 5.67 15.28 -4.37
CA PHE A 37 5.53 16.45 -5.25
C PHE A 37 6.72 17.39 -5.16
N SER A 38 7.31 17.58 -3.98
CA SER A 38 8.49 18.44 -3.83
C SER A 38 9.68 17.88 -4.64
N LYS A 39 9.93 16.57 -4.58
CA LYS A 39 11.01 15.93 -5.34
C LYS A 39 10.70 15.84 -6.83
N GLN A 40 9.46 15.52 -7.20
CA GLN A 40 9.04 15.53 -8.62
C GLN A 40 9.17 16.93 -9.20
N HIS A 41 8.73 17.97 -8.49
CA HIS A 41 8.85 19.36 -8.96
C HIS A 41 10.31 19.78 -9.14
N ALA A 42 11.20 19.34 -8.26
CA ALA A 42 12.64 19.62 -8.36
C ALA A 42 13.30 18.86 -9.54
N GLN A 43 12.82 17.66 -9.88
CA GLN A 43 13.33 16.85 -10.99
C GLN A 43 12.73 17.26 -12.34
N GLU A 44 11.44 17.60 -12.34
CA GLU A 44 10.60 17.87 -13.49
C GLU A 44 9.80 19.15 -13.23
N GLY A 45 10.36 20.30 -13.61
CA GLY A 45 9.76 21.61 -13.35
C GLY A 45 8.39 21.82 -14.01
N ASP A 46 8.02 21.00 -14.99
CA ASP A 46 6.72 20.99 -15.68
C ASP A 46 5.76 19.90 -15.17
N ALA A 47 6.06 19.25 -14.05
CA ALA A 47 5.16 18.27 -13.43
C ALA A 47 3.87 18.94 -12.92
N HIS A 48 2.76 18.21 -13.07
CA HIS A 48 1.43 18.64 -12.63
C HIS A 48 0.94 17.78 -11.48
N PHE A 49 0.40 18.41 -10.44
CA PHE A 49 -0.05 17.72 -9.24
C PHE A 49 -1.54 17.94 -9.02
N VAL A 50 -2.23 16.87 -8.67
CA VAL A 50 -3.65 16.91 -8.31
C VAL A 50 -3.82 16.31 -6.94
N VAL A 51 -4.57 16.98 -6.07
CA VAL A 51 -4.92 16.41 -4.77
C VAL A 51 -6.43 16.30 -4.61
N CYS A 52 -6.85 15.22 -3.96
CA CYS A 52 -8.24 14.97 -3.63
C CYS A 52 -8.31 14.40 -2.21
N ASP A 53 -9.23 14.92 -1.39
CA ASP A 53 -9.56 14.35 -0.09
C ASP A 53 -11.08 14.38 0.07
N ALA A 54 -11.62 13.50 0.93
CA ALA A 54 -13.02 13.52 1.28
C ALA A 54 -13.42 14.80 2.02
N VAL A 55 -12.46 15.47 2.67
CA VAL A 55 -12.59 16.78 3.30
C VAL A 55 -11.91 17.82 2.38
N PRO A 56 -12.67 18.59 1.57
CA PRO A 56 -12.11 19.51 0.59
C PRO A 56 -11.14 20.55 1.18
N GLU A 57 -11.40 20.97 2.43
CA GLU A 57 -10.56 21.93 3.14
C GLU A 57 -9.12 21.42 3.31
N ARG A 58 -8.92 20.11 3.47
CA ARG A 58 -7.56 19.52 3.56
C ARG A 58 -6.80 19.60 2.25
N ALA A 59 -7.50 19.40 1.13
CA ALA A 59 -6.90 19.55 -0.20
C ALA A 59 -6.50 21.02 -0.45
N ASP A 60 -7.35 21.97 -0.06
CA ASP A 60 -7.05 23.39 -0.16
C ASP A 60 -5.89 23.82 0.76
N GLU A 61 -5.86 23.33 2.00
CA GLU A 61 -4.76 23.57 2.93
C GLU A 61 -3.43 23.00 2.43
N PHE A 62 -3.44 21.77 1.92
CA PHE A 62 -2.26 21.14 1.32
C PHE A 62 -1.71 21.99 0.18
N CYS A 63 -2.55 22.38 -0.77
CA CYS A 63 -2.13 23.21 -1.90
C CYS A 63 -1.59 24.58 -1.46
N LYS A 64 -2.23 25.23 -0.47
CA LYS A 64 -1.73 26.51 0.08
C LYS A 64 -0.35 26.34 0.73
N ASN A 65 -0.16 25.29 1.51
CA ASN A 65 1.12 24.99 2.17
C ASN A 65 2.21 24.62 1.14
N PHE A 66 1.86 23.86 0.11
CA PHE A 66 2.81 23.47 -0.92
C PHE A 66 3.25 24.67 -1.76
N LEU A 67 2.32 25.53 -2.19
CA LEU A 67 2.61 26.72 -2.99
C LEU A 67 3.37 27.80 -2.24
N SER A 68 3.27 27.87 -0.91
CA SER A 68 4.08 28.81 -0.11
C SER A 68 5.56 28.41 -0.08
N GLN A 69 5.85 27.11 -0.19
CA GLN A 69 7.21 26.57 -0.20
C GLN A 69 7.77 26.43 -1.63
N PHE A 70 6.91 26.16 -2.61
CA PHE A 70 7.26 26.01 -4.03
C PHE A 70 6.41 26.94 -4.91
N PRO A 71 6.72 28.26 -4.95
CA PRO A 71 6.03 29.20 -5.84
C PRO A 71 6.20 28.78 -7.30
N GLY A 72 5.09 28.66 -8.03
CA GLY A 72 5.09 28.28 -9.45
C GLY A 72 4.82 26.80 -9.73
N ALA A 73 4.78 25.94 -8.69
CA ALA A 73 4.35 24.56 -8.85
C ALA A 73 2.91 24.47 -9.38
N GLN A 74 2.68 23.56 -10.33
CA GLN A 74 1.37 23.36 -10.96
C GLN A 74 0.52 22.39 -10.15
N ILE A 75 -0.07 22.85 -9.04
CA ILE A 75 -0.90 22.02 -8.16
C ILE A 75 -2.36 22.47 -8.14
N HIS A 76 -3.28 21.49 -8.22
CA HIS A 76 -4.71 21.72 -8.27
C HIS A 76 -5.50 20.79 -7.34
N THR A 77 -6.67 21.24 -6.89
CA THR A 77 -7.62 20.42 -6.14
C THR A 77 -8.66 19.80 -7.05
N ALA A 78 -8.90 18.50 -6.87
CA ALA A 78 -10.02 17.77 -7.42
C ALA A 78 -11.07 17.56 -6.33
N LEU A 79 -12.34 17.81 -6.66
CA LEU A 79 -13.45 17.67 -5.71
C LEU A 79 -13.89 16.22 -5.54
N THR A 80 -13.56 15.36 -6.49
CA THR A 80 -13.98 13.97 -6.53
C THR A 80 -12.87 13.10 -7.15
N PRO A 81 -12.77 11.80 -6.76
CA PRO A 81 -11.68 10.94 -7.22
C PRO A 81 -11.68 10.66 -8.73
N ASP A 82 -12.85 10.68 -9.39
CA ASP A 82 -12.98 10.57 -10.85
C ASP A 82 -12.30 11.75 -11.57
N VAL A 83 -12.46 12.98 -11.07
CA VAL A 83 -11.80 14.16 -11.61
C VAL A 83 -10.29 14.07 -11.41
N ALA A 84 -9.85 13.57 -10.25
CA ALA A 84 -8.43 13.32 -9.98
C ALA A 84 -7.84 12.29 -10.98
N ALA A 85 -8.55 11.19 -11.21
CA ALA A 85 -8.15 10.11 -12.12
C ALA A 85 -8.11 10.55 -13.60
N MET A 86 -9.13 11.29 -14.06
CA MET A 86 -9.15 11.82 -15.42
C MET A 86 -8.00 12.80 -15.68
N SER A 87 -7.61 13.58 -14.68
CA SER A 87 -6.60 14.63 -14.82
C SER A 87 -5.16 14.14 -14.63
N SER A 88 -4.97 12.87 -14.22
CA SER A 88 -3.68 12.38 -13.73
C SER A 88 -3.27 11.08 -14.40
N GLN A 89 -2.05 11.01 -14.95
CA GLN A 89 -1.51 9.74 -15.46
C GLN A 89 -1.23 8.75 -14.36
N THR A 90 -0.65 9.21 -13.25
CA THR A 90 -0.45 8.38 -12.06
C THR A 90 -1.48 8.79 -11.02
N VAL A 91 -2.19 7.82 -10.43
CA VAL A 91 -3.08 8.04 -9.28
C VAL A 91 -2.56 7.23 -8.10
N ILE A 92 -2.33 7.90 -6.98
CA ILE A 92 -1.86 7.28 -5.74
C ILE A 92 -2.96 7.42 -4.69
N THR A 93 -3.32 6.33 -4.03
CA THR A 93 -4.31 6.31 -2.95
C THR A 93 -3.65 5.97 -1.61
N MET A 94 -3.99 6.72 -0.57
CA MET A 94 -3.60 6.42 0.81
C MET A 94 -4.78 6.66 1.75
N LEU A 95 -5.58 5.61 1.95
CA LEU A 95 -6.91 5.71 2.57
C LEU A 95 -6.96 4.98 3.91
N PRO A 96 -8.02 5.16 4.73
CA PRO A 96 -8.06 4.60 6.08
C PRO A 96 -8.21 3.07 6.13
N SER A 97 -9.02 2.46 5.26
CA SER A 97 -9.24 1.00 5.24
C SER A 97 -9.85 0.48 3.93
N SER A 98 -9.90 -0.85 3.76
CA SER A 98 -10.40 -1.52 2.56
C SER A 98 -11.79 -1.04 2.08
N PRO A 99 -12.80 -0.80 2.95
CA PRO A 99 -14.09 -0.25 2.53
C PRO A 99 -14.00 1.10 1.83
N GLN A 100 -13.21 2.05 2.35
CA GLN A 100 -13.05 3.35 1.69
C GLN A 100 -12.31 3.20 0.36
N VAL A 101 -11.35 2.28 0.27
CA VAL A 101 -10.65 2.03 -0.99
C VAL A 101 -11.60 1.49 -2.04
N LYS A 102 -12.43 0.49 -1.69
CA LYS A 102 -13.49 0.00 -2.59
C LYS A 102 -14.41 1.11 -3.05
N GLN A 103 -14.86 1.97 -2.14
CA GLN A 103 -15.73 3.08 -2.48
C GLN A 103 -15.04 4.05 -3.45
N VAL A 104 -13.84 4.53 -3.11
CA VAL A 104 -13.08 5.49 -3.93
C VAL A 104 -12.76 4.93 -5.32
N TYR A 105 -12.39 3.66 -5.41
CA TYR A 105 -12.10 3.03 -6.71
C TYR A 105 -13.38 2.79 -7.52
N ASN A 106 -14.40 2.13 -6.96
CA ASN A 106 -15.60 1.76 -7.71
C ASN A 106 -16.49 2.95 -8.08
N GLU A 107 -16.58 3.96 -7.22
CA GLU A 107 -17.46 5.12 -7.44
C GLU A 107 -16.73 6.33 -8.04
N GLY A 108 -15.39 6.28 -8.12
CA GLY A 108 -14.58 7.43 -8.56
C GLY A 108 -13.51 7.06 -9.58
N ILE A 109 -12.43 6.41 -9.14
CA ILE A 109 -11.24 6.20 -9.98
C ILE A 109 -11.57 5.35 -11.22
N ILE A 110 -12.23 4.21 -11.06
CA ILE A 110 -12.57 3.31 -12.18
C ILE A 110 -13.52 4.00 -13.18
N PRO A 111 -14.64 4.62 -12.77
CA PRO A 111 -15.48 5.41 -13.67
C PRO A 111 -14.71 6.53 -14.38
N GLY A 112 -13.86 7.27 -13.66
CA GLY A 112 -13.06 8.36 -14.23
C GLY A 112 -12.07 7.86 -15.28
N MET A 113 -11.39 6.73 -15.03
CA MET A 113 -10.47 6.14 -16.01
C MET A 113 -11.22 5.59 -17.23
N ASN A 114 -12.38 4.96 -17.03
CA ASN A 114 -13.19 4.41 -18.12
C ASN A 114 -13.80 5.49 -19.04
N ALA A 115 -13.85 6.75 -18.58
CA ALA A 115 -14.25 7.90 -19.40
C ALA A 115 -13.13 8.41 -20.33
N LEU A 116 -11.88 7.94 -20.16
CA LEU A 116 -10.74 8.33 -21.00
C LEU A 116 -10.68 7.50 -22.29
N PRO A 117 -10.08 8.04 -23.37
CA PRO A 117 -9.76 7.26 -24.56
C PRO A 117 -8.90 6.03 -24.21
N PRO A 118 -9.08 4.87 -24.88
CA PRO A 118 -8.38 3.63 -24.54
C PRO A 118 -6.86 3.73 -24.47
N ASP A 119 -6.24 4.51 -25.36
CA ASP A 119 -4.78 4.68 -25.38
C ASP A 119 -4.29 5.48 -24.17
N VAL A 120 -5.00 6.56 -23.81
CA VAL A 120 -4.71 7.37 -22.62
C VAL A 120 -4.92 6.57 -21.34
N MET A 121 -5.96 5.72 -21.33
CA MET A 121 -6.26 4.84 -20.20
C MET A 121 -5.13 3.82 -19.98
N ARG A 122 -4.62 3.17 -21.04
CA ARG A 122 -3.51 2.19 -20.94
C ARG A 122 -2.20 2.79 -20.44
N ASP A 123 -1.96 4.07 -20.71
CA ASP A 123 -0.79 4.79 -20.20
C ASP A 123 -0.89 5.14 -18.71
N SER A 124 -2.01 4.84 -18.06
CA SER A 124 -2.24 5.18 -16.65
C SER A 124 -1.60 4.19 -15.70
N LEU A 125 -1.26 4.68 -14.50
CA LEU A 125 -0.76 3.87 -13.39
C LEU A 125 -1.58 4.17 -12.13
N ALA A 126 -2.11 3.13 -11.50
CA ALA A 126 -2.72 3.21 -10.17
C ALA A 126 -1.80 2.60 -9.12
N ILE A 127 -1.58 3.32 -8.02
CA ILE A 127 -0.76 2.86 -6.89
C ILE A 127 -1.61 2.97 -5.64
N ASP A 128 -2.02 1.85 -5.04
CA ASP A 128 -2.65 1.89 -3.72
C ASP A 128 -1.59 1.66 -2.64
N SER A 129 -1.41 2.62 -1.74
CA SER A 129 -0.49 2.51 -0.60
C SER A 129 -1.21 2.16 0.71
N THR A 130 -2.52 1.88 0.63
CA THR A 130 -3.33 1.53 1.78
C THR A 130 -2.99 0.11 2.23
N THR A 131 -3.10 -0.17 3.52
CA THR A 131 -3.02 -1.55 3.99
C THR A 131 -4.36 -2.24 3.76
N LEU A 132 -4.51 -2.90 2.60
CA LEU A 132 -5.73 -3.58 2.18
C LEU A 132 -5.84 -5.02 2.67
N ASP A 133 -7.08 -5.51 2.71
CA ASP A 133 -7.32 -6.94 2.59
C ASP A 133 -6.92 -7.41 1.19
N VAL A 134 -6.11 -8.47 1.11
CA VAL A 134 -5.62 -9.05 -0.15
C VAL A 134 -6.73 -9.32 -1.17
N SER A 135 -7.92 -9.75 -0.74
CA SER A 135 -9.04 -9.99 -1.68
C SER A 135 -9.50 -8.71 -2.35
N VAL A 136 -9.44 -7.58 -1.64
CA VAL A 136 -9.80 -6.28 -2.17
C VAL A 136 -8.73 -5.79 -3.15
N ALA A 137 -7.45 -5.94 -2.80
CA ALA A 137 -6.35 -5.63 -3.72
C ALA A 137 -6.46 -6.45 -5.03
N GLN A 138 -6.76 -7.75 -4.94
CA GLN A 138 -6.94 -8.62 -6.12
C GLN A 138 -8.16 -8.26 -6.97
N GLU A 139 -9.28 -7.93 -6.33
CA GLU A 139 -10.51 -7.50 -6.99
C GLU A 139 -10.27 -6.20 -7.78
N LEU A 140 -9.68 -5.19 -7.14
CA LEU A 140 -9.35 -3.91 -7.75
C LEU A 140 -8.31 -4.07 -8.87
N ALA A 141 -7.28 -4.89 -8.64
CA ALA A 141 -6.28 -5.16 -9.66
C ALA A 141 -6.90 -5.81 -10.90
N SER A 142 -7.82 -6.76 -10.71
CA SER A 142 -8.54 -7.41 -11.82
C SER A 142 -9.41 -6.42 -12.59
N GLN A 143 -10.13 -5.54 -11.91
CA GLN A 143 -10.97 -4.51 -12.54
C GLN A 143 -10.13 -3.53 -13.38
N LEU A 144 -9.00 -3.04 -12.85
CA LEU A 144 -8.12 -2.12 -13.56
C LEU A 144 -7.37 -2.79 -14.72
N ASN A 145 -6.93 -4.04 -14.54
CA ASN A 145 -6.29 -4.80 -15.61
C ASN A 145 -7.25 -5.08 -16.78
N ASN A 146 -8.55 -5.30 -16.52
CA ASN A 146 -9.57 -5.43 -17.57
C ASN A 146 -9.74 -4.14 -18.40
N LEU A 147 -9.42 -2.99 -17.80
CA LEU A 147 -9.36 -1.70 -18.47
C LEU A 147 -7.99 -1.43 -19.12
N GLY A 148 -7.02 -2.34 -19.01
CA GLY A 148 -5.66 -2.18 -19.51
C GLY A 148 -4.80 -1.21 -18.70
N ILE A 149 -5.24 -0.83 -17.50
CA ILE A 149 -4.54 0.09 -16.60
C ILE A 149 -3.56 -0.71 -15.74
N GLN A 150 -2.32 -0.26 -15.66
CA GLN A 150 -1.36 -0.88 -14.76
C GLN A 150 -1.63 -0.47 -13.31
N THR A 151 -1.50 -1.43 -12.40
CA THR A 151 -1.82 -1.22 -10.99
C THR A 151 -0.82 -1.94 -10.10
N VAL A 152 -0.49 -1.33 -8.97
CA VAL A 152 0.34 -1.92 -7.92
C VAL A 152 -0.30 -1.73 -6.55
N ASP A 153 -0.22 -2.76 -5.72
CA ASP A 153 -0.51 -2.70 -4.28
C ASP A 153 0.80 -2.47 -3.55
N ALA A 154 0.97 -1.31 -2.92
CA ALA A 154 2.22 -0.83 -2.35
C ALA A 154 2.07 -0.42 -0.87
N PRO A 155 1.62 -1.30 0.03
CA PRO A 155 1.50 -0.99 1.45
C PRO A 155 2.83 -0.54 2.06
N VAL A 156 2.72 0.40 3.01
CA VAL A 156 3.88 1.09 3.61
C VAL A 156 4.18 0.65 5.04
N SER A 157 5.46 0.78 5.41
CA SER A 157 5.93 0.70 6.79
C SER A 157 6.83 1.91 7.13
N GLY A 158 6.82 2.33 8.40
CA GLY A 158 7.56 3.50 8.91
C GLY A 158 6.71 4.57 9.59
N GLY A 159 5.38 4.47 9.48
CA GLY A 159 4.44 5.39 10.13
C GLY A 159 4.60 6.84 9.68
N VAL A 160 3.96 7.77 10.40
CA VAL A 160 3.93 9.20 10.03
C VAL A 160 5.32 9.82 10.07
N ALA A 161 6.17 9.39 10.99
CA ALA A 161 7.56 9.85 11.07
C ALA A 161 8.36 9.45 9.83
N GLY A 162 8.25 8.19 9.38
CA GLY A 162 8.87 7.73 8.15
C GLY A 162 8.30 8.42 6.90
N ALA A 163 7.00 8.68 6.89
CA ALA A 163 6.33 9.40 5.80
C ALA A 163 6.87 10.82 5.67
N LYS A 164 6.99 11.56 6.79
CA LYS A 164 7.57 12.91 6.84
C LYS A 164 9.03 12.93 6.43
N ALA A 165 9.81 11.96 6.87
CA ALA A 165 11.23 11.86 6.53
C ALA A 165 11.49 11.34 5.10
N GLY A 166 10.47 10.86 4.38
CA GLY A 166 10.63 10.23 3.07
C GLY A 166 11.42 8.92 3.13
N THR A 167 11.33 8.19 4.24
CA THR A 167 12.11 6.96 4.53
C THR A 167 11.22 5.72 4.64
N LEU A 168 10.00 5.78 4.10
CA LEU A 168 9.08 4.65 4.11
C LEU A 168 9.68 3.41 3.42
N THR A 169 9.24 2.25 3.87
CA THR A 169 9.45 0.99 3.16
C THR A 169 8.16 0.61 2.44
N PHE A 170 8.24 0.49 1.12
CA PHE A 170 7.16 0.02 0.26
C PHE A 170 7.36 -1.46 -0.07
N LEU A 171 6.30 -2.24 0.10
CA LEU A 171 6.26 -3.67 -0.25
C LEU A 171 5.27 -3.82 -1.39
N VAL A 172 5.79 -3.87 -2.62
CA VAL A 172 5.00 -3.70 -3.84
C VAL A 172 4.63 -5.05 -4.42
N GLY A 173 3.33 -5.28 -4.64
CA GLY A 173 2.76 -6.37 -5.44
C GLY A 173 2.20 -5.85 -6.77
N GLY A 174 2.18 -6.69 -7.79
CA GLY A 174 1.83 -6.31 -9.17
C GLY A 174 2.82 -6.85 -10.22
N THR A 175 2.53 -6.60 -11.49
CA THR A 175 3.40 -7.06 -12.59
C THR A 175 4.76 -6.37 -12.56
N GLU A 176 5.80 -7.03 -13.08
CA GLU A 176 7.16 -6.45 -13.18
C GLU A 176 7.15 -5.08 -13.89
N SER A 177 6.43 -4.98 -15.01
CA SER A 177 6.28 -3.71 -15.74
C SER A 177 5.57 -2.60 -14.95
N ALA A 178 4.61 -2.96 -14.09
CA ALA A 178 3.94 -1.99 -13.23
C ALA A 178 4.84 -1.61 -12.04
N PHE A 179 5.59 -2.57 -11.50
CA PHE A 179 6.58 -2.34 -10.47
C PHE A 179 7.66 -1.35 -10.94
N ASP A 180 8.24 -1.57 -12.12
CA ASP A 180 9.30 -0.70 -12.67
C ASP A 180 8.83 0.75 -12.82
N ARG A 181 7.61 0.95 -13.33
CA ARG A 181 6.99 2.27 -13.43
C ARG A 181 6.70 2.88 -12.06
N SER A 182 6.22 2.08 -11.11
CA SER A 182 5.95 2.56 -9.75
C SER A 182 7.22 2.88 -8.98
N TYR A 183 8.35 2.20 -9.28
CA TYR A 183 9.58 2.30 -8.51
C TYR A 183 10.15 3.73 -8.51
N SER A 184 10.14 4.40 -9.66
CA SER A 184 10.61 5.79 -9.78
C SER A 184 9.79 6.75 -8.92
N ILE A 185 8.48 6.52 -8.79
CA ILE A 185 7.56 7.34 -7.99
C ILE A 185 7.69 7.01 -6.51
N LEU A 186 7.65 5.73 -6.15
CA LEU A 186 7.70 5.26 -4.76
C LEU A 186 9.04 5.59 -4.08
N SER A 187 10.14 5.61 -4.83
CA SER A 187 11.47 5.98 -4.32
C SER A 187 11.58 7.45 -3.90
N LEU A 188 10.64 8.30 -4.34
CA LEU A 188 10.58 9.70 -3.88
C LEU A 188 9.95 9.81 -2.48
N MET A 189 9.14 8.83 -2.08
CA MET A 189 8.48 8.81 -0.77
C MET A 189 9.15 7.84 0.22
N GLY A 190 9.99 6.93 -0.26
CA GLY A 190 10.54 5.83 0.53
C GLY A 190 12.02 5.61 0.34
N GLN A 191 12.65 5.02 1.36
CA GLN A 191 14.05 4.61 1.30
C GLN A 191 14.23 3.20 0.73
N ARG A 192 13.21 2.34 0.87
CA ARG A 192 13.26 0.95 0.43
C ARG A 192 11.97 0.62 -0.34
N VAL A 193 12.12 0.25 -1.60
CA VAL A 193 11.01 -0.22 -2.44
C VAL A 193 11.35 -1.64 -2.87
N ILE A 194 10.54 -2.61 -2.42
CA ILE A 194 10.82 -4.04 -2.61
C ILE A 194 9.64 -4.65 -3.37
N HIS A 195 9.91 -5.24 -4.52
CA HIS A 195 8.93 -6.09 -5.22
C HIS A 195 8.78 -7.40 -4.44
N CYS A 196 7.65 -7.60 -3.79
CA CYS A 196 7.44 -8.76 -2.94
C CYS A 196 5.95 -9.09 -2.82
N ALA A 197 5.62 -10.37 -2.95
CA ALA A 197 4.34 -10.88 -2.49
C ALA A 197 4.25 -10.74 -0.96
N LYS A 198 3.68 -9.64 -0.47
CA LYS A 198 3.44 -9.33 0.97
C LYS A 198 2.80 -10.50 1.72
N ILE A 199 2.04 -11.34 1.01
CA ILE A 199 1.43 -12.58 1.50
C ILE A 199 2.49 -13.56 2.02
N CYS A 200 3.63 -13.74 1.35
CA CYS A 200 4.68 -14.67 1.82
C CYS A 200 5.30 -14.19 3.13
N ASN A 201 5.59 -12.89 3.26
CA ASN A 201 6.09 -12.31 4.51
C ASN A 201 5.06 -12.40 5.65
N ASN A 202 3.79 -12.09 5.36
CA ASN A 202 2.72 -12.18 6.35
C ASN A 202 2.37 -13.65 6.72
N LEU A 203 2.53 -14.59 5.77
CA LEU A 203 2.45 -16.04 6.03
C LEU A 203 3.57 -16.48 6.97
N MET A 204 4.82 -16.09 6.69
CA MET A 204 5.95 -16.39 7.58
C MET A 204 5.74 -15.84 8.98
N LEU A 205 5.25 -14.60 9.09
CA LEU A 205 4.87 -14.03 10.38
C LEU A 205 3.76 -14.85 11.07
N GLY A 206 2.74 -15.27 10.32
CA GLY A 206 1.64 -16.09 10.83
C GLY A 206 2.11 -17.46 11.33
N VAL A 207 2.95 -18.16 10.56
CA VAL A 207 3.54 -19.45 10.92
C VAL A 207 4.42 -19.29 12.16
N GLN A 208 5.29 -18.28 12.21
CA GLN A 208 6.12 -17.97 13.38
C GLN A 208 5.27 -17.72 14.62
N GLN A 209 4.23 -16.88 14.53
CA GLN A 209 3.33 -16.59 15.65
C GLN A 209 2.56 -17.81 16.14
N ASN A 210 2.20 -18.74 15.27
CA ASN A 210 1.53 -19.99 15.67
C ASN A 210 2.49 -20.99 16.28
N LEU A 211 3.70 -21.16 15.73
CA LEU A 211 4.72 -22.03 16.31
C LEU A 211 5.17 -21.55 17.69
N LEU A 212 5.24 -20.23 17.88
CA LEU A 212 5.60 -19.63 19.17
C LEU A 212 4.45 -19.67 20.20
N ARG A 213 3.26 -20.19 19.88
CA ARG A 213 2.13 -20.27 20.82
C ARG A 213 1.60 -21.72 20.95
N PRO A 214 1.10 -22.13 22.12
CA PRO A 214 1.79 -22.20 23.41
C PRO A 214 2.84 -23.33 23.48
N LYS A 215 3.10 -24.05 22.38
CA LYS A 215 3.85 -25.32 22.40
C LYS A 215 5.26 -25.24 23.02
N PRO A 216 6.13 -24.28 22.64
CA PRO A 216 7.49 -24.21 23.21
C PRO A 216 7.45 -23.89 24.72
N TRP A 217 6.51 -23.03 25.13
CA TRP A 217 6.34 -22.60 26.51
C TRP A 217 5.76 -23.69 27.41
N LEU A 218 4.77 -24.44 26.89
CA LEU A 218 4.18 -25.58 27.59
C LEU A 218 5.20 -26.71 27.75
N LEU A 219 6.05 -26.94 26.74
CA LEU A 219 7.16 -27.87 26.82
C LEU A 219 8.18 -27.42 27.87
N GLY A 220 8.59 -26.15 27.84
CA GLY A 220 9.47 -25.56 28.86
C GLY A 220 8.93 -25.73 30.27
N LYS A 221 7.64 -25.43 30.48
CA LYS A 221 6.96 -25.61 31.78
C LYS A 221 6.93 -27.07 32.23
N ARG A 222 6.68 -28.02 31.32
CA ARG A 222 6.75 -29.47 31.62
C ARG A 222 8.17 -29.93 31.97
N LEU A 223 9.19 -29.29 31.40
CA LEU A 223 10.60 -29.53 31.71
C LEU A 223 11.10 -28.74 32.93
N GLY A 224 10.23 -27.99 33.61
CA GLY A 224 10.58 -27.21 34.80
C GLY A 224 11.38 -25.93 34.52
N LEU A 225 11.42 -25.46 33.28
CA LEU A 225 12.14 -24.25 32.88
C LEU A 225 11.30 -23.00 33.13
N ASP A 226 11.94 -21.95 33.66
CA ASP A 226 11.34 -20.62 33.78
C ASP A 226 11.07 -20.05 32.36
N PRO A 227 9.82 -19.67 32.04
CA PRO A 227 9.48 -19.04 30.77
C PRO A 227 10.36 -17.84 30.40
N VAL A 228 10.76 -17.02 31.38
CA VAL A 228 11.59 -15.82 31.14
C VAL A 228 12.99 -16.22 30.67
N VAL A 229 13.58 -17.21 31.31
CA VAL A 229 14.89 -17.76 30.92
C VAL A 229 14.81 -18.43 29.55
N LEU A 230 13.77 -19.22 29.31
CA LEU A 230 13.55 -19.86 28.00
C LEU A 230 13.40 -18.83 26.88
N SER A 231 12.72 -17.71 27.15
CA SER A 231 12.58 -16.62 26.18
C SER A 231 13.92 -15.98 25.84
N SER A 232 14.77 -15.76 26.85
CA SER A 232 16.12 -15.22 26.66
C SER A 232 17.00 -16.16 25.83
N VAL A 233 16.93 -17.48 26.09
CA VAL A 233 17.66 -18.50 25.33
C VAL A 233 17.19 -18.55 23.88
N ILE A 234 15.88 -18.62 23.62
CA ILE A 234 15.35 -18.66 22.26
C ILE A 234 15.68 -17.35 21.51
N GLY A 235 15.59 -16.20 22.20
CA GLY A 235 15.88 -14.89 21.61
C GLY A 235 17.36 -14.65 21.27
N SER A 236 18.28 -15.31 21.97
CA SER A 236 19.73 -15.25 21.69
C SER A 236 20.24 -16.38 20.78
N SER A 237 19.39 -17.37 20.50
CA SER A 237 19.74 -18.55 19.70
C SER A 237 19.06 -18.54 18.32
N THR A 238 19.25 -19.61 17.55
CA THR A 238 18.71 -19.77 16.18
C THR A 238 17.18 -19.80 16.11
N GLY A 239 16.48 -19.90 17.24
CA GLY A 239 15.02 -19.79 17.32
C GLY A 239 14.50 -18.35 17.28
N ASN A 240 15.37 -17.33 17.23
CA ASN A 240 14.97 -15.93 17.24
C ASN A 240 14.29 -15.51 15.93
N CYS A 241 13.27 -14.66 16.04
CA CYS A 241 12.60 -14.01 14.93
C CYS A 241 11.92 -12.71 15.43
N TRP A 242 11.43 -11.88 14.51
CA TRP A 242 10.75 -10.63 14.87
C TRP A 242 9.61 -10.85 15.89
N SER A 243 8.86 -11.94 15.74
CA SER A 243 7.81 -12.36 16.67
C SER A 243 8.32 -12.65 18.08
N MET A 244 9.52 -13.19 18.23
CA MET A 244 10.16 -13.45 19.52
C MET A 244 10.72 -12.18 20.17
N SER A 245 11.31 -11.30 19.35
CA SER A 245 12.00 -10.08 19.81
C SER A 245 11.04 -8.94 20.13
N VAL A 246 9.96 -8.78 19.35
CA VAL A 246 9.07 -7.61 19.42
C VAL A 246 7.67 -7.97 19.91
N ASN A 247 7.14 -9.13 19.53
CA ASN A 247 5.75 -9.54 19.80
C ASN A 247 5.68 -10.83 20.64
N ASN A 248 6.49 -10.89 21.69
CA ASN A 248 6.73 -12.11 22.46
C ASN A 248 5.48 -12.54 23.27
N PRO A 249 5.04 -13.81 23.16
CA PRO A 249 3.85 -14.32 23.85
C PRO A 249 3.88 -14.23 25.39
N ILE A 250 5.07 -14.29 26.02
CA ILE A 250 5.19 -14.24 27.49
C ILE A 250 4.86 -12.85 28.01
N TYR A 251 5.41 -11.80 27.39
CA TYR A 251 5.16 -10.41 27.80
C TYR A 251 3.73 -9.96 27.49
N LEU A 252 3.05 -10.65 26.58
CA LEU A 252 1.65 -10.44 26.22
C LEU A 252 0.64 -11.26 27.06
N ARG A 253 1.10 -11.97 28.10
CA ARG A 253 0.27 -12.84 28.97
C ARG A 253 -0.49 -13.97 28.24
N LEU A 254 -0.04 -14.36 27.06
CA LEU A 254 -0.69 -15.38 26.22
C LEU A 254 -0.35 -16.82 26.65
N ALA A 255 0.59 -16.99 27.58
CA ALA A 255 1.04 -18.27 28.09
C ALA A 255 0.12 -18.87 29.17
N THR A 256 -0.94 -18.16 29.61
CA THR A 256 -1.82 -18.56 30.72
C THR A 256 -3.06 -19.34 30.30
N GLY A 257 -3.27 -19.61 29.01
CA GLY A 257 -4.36 -20.49 28.52
C GLY A 257 -5.67 -19.77 28.16
N ASP A 258 -5.88 -18.53 28.61
CA ASP A 258 -7.07 -17.74 28.29
C ASP A 258 -6.80 -16.81 27.09
N TYR A 259 -6.73 -17.38 25.87
CA TYR A 259 -6.61 -16.57 24.66
C TYR A 259 -7.71 -16.86 23.63
N GLU A 260 -8.59 -15.88 23.46
CA GLU A 260 -9.47 -15.79 22.30
C GLU A 260 -8.69 -15.19 21.12
N GLY A 261 -8.62 -15.92 20.02
CA GLY A 261 -7.80 -15.61 18.85
C GLY A 261 -7.94 -14.16 18.36
N GLY A 262 -6.81 -13.45 18.25
CA GLY A 262 -6.74 -12.09 17.72
C GLY A 262 -6.46 -12.03 16.21
N PHE A 263 -6.16 -10.81 15.75
CA PHE A 263 -5.91 -10.46 14.34
C PHE A 263 -4.95 -11.39 13.57
N ALA A 264 -3.92 -11.93 14.23
CA ALA A 264 -2.95 -12.84 13.59
C ALA A 264 -3.54 -14.22 13.24
N THR A 265 -4.46 -14.74 14.05
CA THR A 265 -5.09 -16.06 13.83
C THR A 265 -6.14 -15.98 12.72
N SER A 266 -6.93 -14.91 12.68
CA SER A 266 -7.89 -14.65 11.60
C SER A 266 -7.19 -14.35 10.26
N LEU A 267 -6.04 -13.67 10.29
CA LEU A 267 -5.18 -13.50 9.12
C LEU A 267 -4.59 -14.84 8.64
N MET A 268 -4.13 -15.70 9.54
CA MET A 268 -3.64 -17.04 9.22
C MET A 268 -4.70 -17.93 8.56
N LEU A 269 -5.91 -17.98 9.10
CA LEU A 269 -7.02 -18.74 8.50
C LEU A 269 -7.33 -18.27 7.08
N LYS A 270 -7.36 -16.94 6.85
CA LYS A 270 -7.57 -16.37 5.52
C LYS A 270 -6.42 -16.68 4.54
N VAL A 271 -5.17 -16.67 5.01
CA VAL A 271 -3.99 -16.97 4.18
C VAL A 271 -3.87 -18.46 3.88
N TYR A 272 -4.09 -19.32 4.87
CA TYR A 272 -4.02 -20.77 4.72
C TYR A 272 -5.14 -21.31 3.81
N ALA A 273 -6.37 -20.81 3.96
CA ALA A 273 -7.49 -21.14 3.07
C ALA A 273 -7.24 -20.77 1.61
N ARG A 274 -6.37 -19.77 1.34
CA ARG A 274 -5.96 -19.39 -0.01
C ARG A 274 -4.82 -20.27 -0.55
N MET A 275 -3.88 -20.66 0.30
CA MET A 275 -2.78 -21.56 -0.08
C MET A 275 -3.31 -22.95 -0.51
N VAL A 276 -4.31 -23.47 0.19
CA VAL A 276 -5.00 -24.72 -0.18
C VAL A 276 -5.73 -24.62 -1.53
N ARG A 277 -6.12 -23.41 -1.98
CA ARG A 277 -6.71 -23.21 -3.31
C ARG A 277 -5.67 -23.08 -4.43
N VAL A 278 -4.42 -22.74 -4.10
CA VAL A 278 -3.31 -22.64 -5.06
C VAL A 278 -2.56 -23.97 -5.19
N SER A 279 -2.61 -24.82 -4.18
CA SER A 279 -1.72 -25.98 -4.04
C SER A 279 -2.15 -27.35 -4.61
N PRO A 280 -3.40 -27.70 -4.99
CA PRO A 280 -3.65 -29.11 -5.30
C PRO A 280 -3.22 -29.56 -6.70
N GLU A 281 -2.94 -28.65 -7.66
CA GLU A 281 -2.82 -29.06 -9.08
C GLU A 281 -1.58 -28.59 -9.84
N ARG A 282 -0.58 -27.94 -9.23
CA ARG A 282 0.53 -27.35 -10.01
C ARG A 282 1.92 -27.55 -9.42
N GLU A 283 2.20 -28.74 -8.91
CA GLU A 283 3.59 -29.20 -8.81
C GLU A 283 4.11 -29.49 -10.23
N GLY A 284 4.88 -28.56 -10.80
CA GLY A 284 5.62 -28.79 -12.06
C GLY A 284 5.39 -27.80 -13.20
N LYS A 285 4.72 -26.65 -13.01
CA LYS A 285 4.63 -25.60 -14.04
C LYS A 285 5.20 -24.27 -13.57
N ASP A 286 5.87 -23.60 -14.50
CA ASP A 286 6.52 -22.30 -14.35
C ASP A 286 5.67 -21.28 -13.54
N PHE A 287 6.25 -20.84 -12.42
CA PHE A 287 5.65 -19.94 -11.44
C PHE A 287 5.59 -18.48 -11.94
N SER A 288 6.15 -18.16 -13.11
CA SER A 288 6.07 -16.84 -13.75
C SER A 288 4.64 -16.31 -13.88
N SER A 289 3.66 -17.21 -14.01
CA SER A 289 2.23 -16.86 -14.09
C SER A 289 1.60 -16.48 -12.75
N VAL A 290 2.14 -16.95 -11.62
CA VAL A 290 1.65 -16.65 -10.26
C VAL A 290 2.11 -15.27 -9.80
N TYR A 291 3.28 -14.81 -10.26
CA TYR A 291 3.77 -13.44 -10.07
C TYR A 291 2.87 -12.37 -10.70
N LYS A 292 2.00 -12.72 -11.66
CA LYS A 292 1.07 -11.76 -12.26
C LYS A 292 -0.16 -11.46 -11.40
N PHE A 293 -0.40 -12.22 -10.33
CA PHE A 293 -1.63 -12.14 -9.50
C PHE A 293 -1.37 -11.91 -8.00
N LEU A 294 -0.10 -11.77 -7.58
CA LEU A 294 0.32 -11.52 -6.20
C LEU A 294 1.14 -10.23 -6.09
#